data_AF-A0A7Y0H8Z3-F1
#
_entry.id   AF-A0A7Y0H8Z3-F1
#
_cell.length_a   1.000
_cell.length_b   1.000
_cell.length_c   1.000
_cell.angle_alpha   90.00
_cell.angle_beta   90.00
_cell.angle_gamma   90.00
#
_symmetry.space_group_name_H-M   'P 1'
#
loop_
_entity.id
_entity.type
_entity.pdbx_description
1 polymer ?
#
loop_
_entity_poly.entity_id
_entity_poly.type
_entity_poly.pdbx_seq_one_letter_code
_entity_poly.pdbx_strand_id
1 'polypeptide(L)'
;MSRFIQLHILTSYPPSNLNRDDTGRPKTAVVGDCTRLRISSQSLKRAWRTSDIFESTLKGHIGTRTKEMGVSVYQSLIKQGVSEKNARDWAKSIACQFGKPKSDKKTEKNEDLHVEQLVHFNPEEEKAIADLVAQLVASAIAPSEEDLKLLRKQHTAVDIAMFGRMLASSPAFNTEAAVQVAHAITVHKAAVEDDYFIAVDDLNNGETDRGAAHIGEAGFGAGVFYLYICINRDLLLQNLGGDAALMQQALNALLNAVTKVSPTGKQNSFASRAYAGFVLAEKGDQQPRTLAQAFLKPVTAGKNQGMEKNQGVLIRAIDALTERRNNFNKIYGDCADATVQFNVEEGTGRFSEIADFIAE
;
A
#
# COMPACT_ATOMS: atom_id res chain seq x y z
N MET A 1 21.63 14.12 -11.07
CA MET A 1 20.74 13.54 -10.03
C MET A 1 20.20 12.25 -10.61
N SER A 2 20.29 11.14 -9.88
CA SER A 2 19.79 9.85 -10.36
C SER A 2 18.26 9.83 -10.34
N ARG A 3 17.62 9.58 -11.48
CA ARG A 3 16.17 9.61 -11.71
C ARG A 3 15.44 8.48 -11.01
N PHE A 4 16.01 7.29 -10.99
CA PHE A 4 15.36 6.11 -10.43
C PHE A 4 16.04 5.63 -9.15
N ILE A 5 15.20 5.26 -8.17
CA ILE A 5 15.60 4.51 -6.98
C ILE A 5 14.90 3.16 -7.03
N GLN A 6 15.66 2.09 -6.85
CA GLN A 6 15.17 0.72 -6.79
C GLN A 6 15.40 0.19 -5.38
N LEU A 7 14.35 -0.32 -4.74
CA LEU A 7 14.43 -0.98 -3.43
C LEU A 7 14.13 -2.47 -3.59
N HIS A 8 15.06 -3.29 -3.10
CA HIS A 8 14.96 -4.73 -3.04
C HIS A 8 14.93 -5.13 -1.56
N ILE A 9 13.78 -5.63 -1.10
CA ILE A 9 13.50 -5.80 0.31
C ILE A 9 13.20 -7.28 0.58
N LEU A 10 13.83 -7.85 1.60
CA LEU A 10 13.51 -9.18 2.12
C LEU A 10 12.94 -9.05 3.54
N THR A 11 11.72 -9.57 3.74
CA THR A 11 11.06 -9.58 5.04
C THR A 11 10.62 -11.00 5.39
N SER A 12 11.03 -11.49 6.55
CA SER A 12 10.57 -12.78 7.07
C SER A 12 9.30 -12.59 7.88
N TYR A 13 8.23 -13.30 7.52
CA TYR A 13 6.99 -13.31 8.27
C TYR A 13 6.77 -14.68 8.93
N PRO A 14 6.37 -14.72 10.22
CA PRO A 14 5.98 -15.95 10.90
C PRO A 14 4.66 -16.50 10.32
N PRO A 15 4.21 -17.70 10.75
CA PRO A 15 2.89 -18.24 10.39
C PRO A 15 1.80 -17.17 10.50
N SER A 16 1.19 -16.81 9.38
CA SER A 16 0.25 -15.69 9.30
C SER A 16 -0.63 -15.73 8.05
N ASN A 17 -1.69 -14.92 8.06
CA ASN A 17 -2.56 -14.70 6.91
C ASN A 17 -2.69 -13.20 6.59
N LEU A 18 -1.55 -12.61 6.20
CA LEU A 18 -1.37 -11.18 5.93
C LEU A 18 -2.29 -10.65 4.84
N ASN A 19 -2.58 -11.47 3.81
CA ASN A 19 -3.42 -11.09 2.69
C ASN A 19 -4.13 -12.31 2.10
N ARG A 20 -5.46 -12.31 2.17
CA ARG A 20 -6.34 -13.41 1.76
C ARG A 20 -7.22 -13.10 0.56
N ASP A 21 -7.68 -14.14 -0.10
CA ASP A 21 -8.73 -14.09 -1.12
C ASP A 21 -10.14 -14.03 -0.50
N ASP A 22 -11.15 -14.12 -1.35
CA ASP A 22 -12.58 -14.12 -1.01
C ASP A 22 -13.01 -15.35 -0.21
N THR A 23 -12.27 -16.46 -0.29
CA THR A 23 -12.50 -17.68 0.51
C THR A 23 -11.78 -17.65 1.86
N GLY A 24 -10.98 -16.61 2.12
CA GLY A 24 -10.22 -16.46 3.35
C GLY A 24 -8.83 -17.11 3.33
N ARG A 25 -8.45 -17.79 2.23
CA ARG A 25 -7.13 -18.43 2.10
C ARG A 25 -6.04 -17.39 1.78
N PRO A 26 -4.81 -17.55 2.29
CA PRO A 26 -3.67 -16.72 1.90
C PRO A 26 -3.50 -16.72 0.38
N LYS A 27 -3.30 -15.54 -0.20
CA LYS A 27 -3.08 -15.41 -1.65
C LYS A 27 -1.79 -16.10 -2.05
N THR A 28 -1.82 -16.81 -3.16
CA THR A 28 -0.66 -17.47 -3.75
C THR A 28 -0.35 -16.94 -5.15
N ALA A 29 0.80 -17.35 -5.69
CA ALA A 29 1.18 -17.23 -7.10
C ALA A 29 2.12 -18.38 -7.48
N VAL A 30 2.14 -18.75 -8.77
CA VAL A 30 3.11 -19.69 -9.32
C VAL A 30 4.29 -18.90 -9.87
N VAL A 31 5.50 -19.14 -9.34
CA VAL A 31 6.73 -18.48 -9.78
C VAL A 31 7.85 -19.52 -9.85
N GLY A 32 8.39 -19.72 -11.05
CA GLY A 32 9.41 -20.73 -11.33
C GLY A 32 8.95 -22.13 -10.92
N ASP A 33 7.81 -22.54 -11.48
CA ASP A 33 7.21 -23.87 -11.35
C ASP A 33 6.85 -24.31 -9.93
N CYS A 34 6.71 -23.37 -8.99
CA CYS A 34 6.20 -23.69 -7.67
C CYS A 34 5.33 -22.59 -7.07
N THR A 35 4.43 -23.03 -6.18
CA THR A 35 3.54 -22.15 -5.41
C THR A 35 4.32 -21.34 -4.38
N ARG A 36 4.06 -20.03 -4.39
CA ARG A 36 4.56 -19.02 -3.46
C ARG A 36 3.39 -18.38 -2.73
N LEU A 37 3.59 -17.99 -1.48
CA LEU A 37 2.69 -17.02 -0.85
C LEU A 37 2.91 -15.66 -1.50
N ARG A 38 1.84 -14.87 -1.61
CA ARG A 38 1.84 -13.57 -2.25
C ARG A 38 1.11 -12.55 -1.40
N ILE A 39 1.75 -11.41 -1.16
CA ILE A 39 1.08 -10.22 -0.62
C ILE A 39 0.83 -9.27 -1.77
N SER A 40 -0.42 -8.87 -1.95
CA SER A 40 -0.80 -7.99 -3.05
C SER A 40 -0.28 -6.56 -2.87
N SER A 41 0.15 -5.92 -3.97
CA SER A 41 0.71 -4.56 -3.91
C SER A 41 -0.30 -3.56 -3.34
N GLN A 42 -1.59 -3.74 -3.59
CA GLN A 42 -2.66 -2.93 -2.97
C GLN A 42 -2.75 -3.11 -1.45
N SER A 43 -2.51 -4.33 -0.94
CA SER A 43 -2.50 -4.60 0.50
C SER A 43 -1.32 -3.90 1.17
N LEU A 44 -0.15 -3.96 0.53
CA LEU A 44 1.06 -3.27 0.97
C LEU A 44 0.88 -1.76 0.96
N LYS A 45 0.51 -1.19 -0.19
CA LYS A 45 0.27 0.26 -0.33
C LYS A 45 -0.74 0.79 0.68
N ARG A 46 -1.84 0.07 0.91
CA ARG A 46 -2.83 0.46 1.92
C ARG A 46 -2.23 0.41 3.32
N ALA A 47 -1.52 -0.66 3.68
CA ALA A 47 -0.91 -0.80 5.00
C ALA A 47 0.08 0.34 5.29
N TRP A 48 0.89 0.74 4.30
CA TRP A 48 1.82 1.86 4.45
C TRP A 48 1.10 3.20 4.58
N ARG A 49 0.18 3.49 3.66
CA ARG A 49 -0.53 4.78 3.59
C ARG A 49 -1.38 5.10 4.81
N THR A 50 -1.92 4.06 5.46
CA THR A 50 -2.75 4.19 6.68
C THR A 50 -1.99 3.80 7.94
N SER A 51 -0.66 3.89 7.93
CA SER A 51 0.17 3.60 9.10
C SER A 51 0.46 4.88 9.88
N ASP A 52 0.55 4.77 11.20
CA ASP A 52 0.85 5.90 12.07
C ASP A 52 2.13 6.65 11.64
N ILE A 53 3.15 5.91 11.19
CA ILE A 53 4.43 6.50 10.75
C ILE A 53 4.22 7.36 9.49
N PHE A 54 3.43 6.87 8.53
CA PHE A 54 3.15 7.60 7.30
C PHE A 54 2.23 8.79 7.57
N GLU A 55 1.16 8.58 8.36
CA GLU A 55 0.17 9.60 8.70
C GLU A 55 0.74 10.74 9.55
N SER A 56 1.59 10.43 10.54
CA SER A 56 2.22 11.44 11.38
C SER A 56 3.27 12.25 10.62
N THR A 57 4.08 11.60 9.78
CA THR A 57 5.15 12.27 9.02
C THR A 57 4.59 13.19 7.94
N LEU A 58 3.50 12.78 7.28
CA LEU A 58 2.92 13.49 6.13
C LEU A 58 1.56 14.13 6.48
N LYS A 59 1.40 14.54 7.74
CA LYS A 59 0.16 15.15 8.22
C LYS A 59 -0.23 16.35 7.36
N GLY A 60 -1.46 16.34 6.86
CA GLY A 60 -1.98 17.39 5.97
C GLY A 60 -1.64 17.20 4.47
N HIS A 61 -0.86 16.16 4.14
CA HIS A 61 -0.42 15.83 2.77
C HIS A 61 -0.84 14.41 2.35
N ILE A 62 -1.94 13.89 2.90
CA ILE A 62 -2.46 12.55 2.60
C ILE A 62 -3.90 12.69 2.10
N GLY A 63 -4.23 11.97 1.04
CA GLY A 63 -5.57 11.95 0.48
C GLY A 63 -6.54 10.99 1.20
N THR A 64 -7.83 11.33 1.17
CA THR A 64 -8.90 10.45 1.66
C THR A 64 -9.50 9.67 0.50
N ARG A 65 -9.56 8.35 0.65
CA ARG A 65 -10.15 7.46 -0.36
C ARG A 65 -11.54 7.02 0.09
N THR A 66 -12.59 7.55 -0.54
CA THR A 66 -13.99 7.32 -0.12
C THR A 66 -14.97 7.37 -1.28
N LYS A 67 -16.13 6.71 -1.11
CA LYS A 67 -17.31 6.88 -1.98
C LYS A 67 -18.34 7.82 -1.36
N GLU A 68 -18.13 8.23 -0.12
CA GLU A 68 -19.16 8.81 0.76
C GLU A 68 -18.95 10.31 0.98
N MET A 69 -18.12 10.97 0.17
CA MET A 69 -17.87 12.40 0.31
C MET A 69 -19.16 13.22 0.21
N GLY A 70 -20.09 12.83 -0.67
CA GLY A 70 -21.42 13.47 -0.75
C GLY A 70 -22.23 13.32 0.55
N VAL A 71 -22.12 12.20 1.25
CA VAL A 71 -22.79 12.01 2.55
C VAL A 71 -22.15 12.92 3.61
N SER A 72 -20.83 13.03 3.64
CA SER A 72 -20.12 13.94 4.54
C SER A 72 -20.54 15.40 4.33
N VAL A 73 -20.60 15.84 3.07
CA VAL A 73 -21.08 17.18 2.69
C VAL A 73 -22.53 17.40 3.12
N TYR A 74 -23.42 16.45 2.83
CA TYR A 74 -24.82 16.50 3.23
C TYR A 74 -24.97 16.64 4.75
N GLN A 75 -24.27 15.80 5.54
CA GLN A 75 -24.31 15.86 6.99
C GLN A 75 -23.79 17.21 7.53
N SER A 76 -22.75 17.76 6.91
CA SER A 76 -22.21 19.07 7.27
C SER A 76 -23.21 20.21 7.03
N LEU A 77 -23.92 20.19 5.89
CA LEU A 77 -24.95 21.17 5.54
C LEU A 77 -26.15 21.11 6.49
N ILE A 78 -26.64 19.89 6.78
CA ILE A 78 -27.76 19.68 7.73
C ILE A 78 -27.39 20.20 9.12
N LYS A 79 -26.19 19.88 9.62
CA LYS A 79 -25.72 20.31 10.94
C LYS A 79 -25.66 21.84 11.07
N GLN A 80 -25.47 22.54 9.95
CA GLN A 80 -25.39 23.99 9.87
C GLN A 80 -26.75 24.66 9.54
N GLY A 81 -27.85 23.89 9.54
CA GLY A 81 -29.21 24.42 9.42
C GLY A 81 -29.74 24.56 7.99
N VAL A 82 -29.05 24.03 6.99
CA VAL A 82 -29.56 23.99 5.60
C VAL A 82 -30.72 23.00 5.51
N SER A 83 -31.77 23.35 4.76
CA SER A 83 -32.95 22.49 4.57
C SER A 83 -32.57 21.14 3.95
N GLU A 84 -33.27 20.07 4.32
CA GLU A 84 -32.93 18.71 3.85
C GLU A 84 -32.86 18.59 2.33
N LYS A 85 -33.82 19.22 1.65
CA LYS A 85 -33.88 19.26 0.19
C LYS A 85 -32.63 19.92 -0.41
N ASN A 86 -32.31 21.13 0.03
CA ASN A 86 -31.16 21.88 -0.48
C ASN A 86 -29.85 21.17 -0.15
N ALA A 87 -29.70 20.69 1.09
CA ALA A 87 -28.50 19.98 1.53
C ALA A 87 -28.22 18.75 0.66
N ARG A 88 -29.26 17.98 0.33
CA ARG A 88 -29.14 16.78 -0.50
C ARG A 88 -28.82 17.12 -1.95
N ASP A 89 -29.53 18.09 -2.53
CA ASP A 89 -29.31 18.50 -3.92
C ASP A 89 -27.90 19.08 -4.11
N TRP A 90 -27.43 19.93 -3.20
CA TRP A 90 -26.08 20.52 -3.28
C TRP A 90 -24.99 19.47 -3.06
N ALA A 91 -25.17 18.57 -2.08
CA ALA A 91 -24.24 17.48 -1.84
C ALA A 91 -24.13 16.53 -3.05
N LYS A 92 -25.26 16.23 -3.70
CA LYS A 92 -25.29 15.43 -4.93
C LYS A 92 -24.54 16.13 -6.06
N SER A 93 -24.79 17.43 -6.28
CA SER A 93 -24.09 18.22 -7.29
C SER A 93 -22.57 18.24 -7.06
N ILE A 94 -22.13 18.37 -5.82
CA ILE A 94 -20.70 18.31 -5.45
C ILE A 94 -20.13 16.91 -5.73
N ALA A 95 -20.81 15.85 -5.29
CA ALA A 95 -20.34 14.48 -5.50
C ALA A 95 -20.21 14.10 -6.99
N CYS A 96 -21.17 14.55 -7.82
CA CYS A 96 -21.18 14.31 -9.26
C CYS A 96 -19.95 14.86 -9.99
N GLN A 97 -19.26 15.86 -9.43
CA GLN A 97 -18.02 16.42 -10.02
C GLN A 97 -16.84 15.44 -9.95
N PHE A 98 -16.85 14.54 -8.97
CA PHE A 98 -15.78 13.59 -8.75
C PHE A 98 -16.05 12.22 -9.38
N GLY A 99 -17.32 11.90 -9.66
CA GLY A 99 -17.69 10.67 -10.32
C GLY A 99 -19.21 10.50 -10.45
N LYS A 100 -19.62 9.50 -11.22
CA LYS A 100 -21.03 9.17 -11.40
C LYS A 100 -21.68 8.73 -10.07
N PRO A 101 -22.90 9.20 -9.74
CA PRO A 101 -23.60 8.75 -8.55
C PRO A 101 -24.00 7.26 -8.68
N LYS A 102 -24.07 6.54 -7.55
CA LYS A 102 -24.47 5.14 -7.50
C LYS A 102 -25.97 4.94 -7.77
N SER A 103 -26.81 5.92 -7.40
CA SER A 103 -28.25 5.93 -7.66
C SER A 103 -28.72 7.32 -8.09
N ASP A 104 -29.67 7.37 -9.01
CA ASP A 104 -30.30 8.63 -9.41
C ASP A 104 -31.38 9.10 -8.42
N LYS A 105 -31.98 8.17 -7.65
CA LYS A 105 -33.10 8.42 -6.74
C LYS A 105 -32.68 8.35 -5.28
N LYS A 106 -33.33 9.17 -4.43
CA LYS A 106 -33.21 9.13 -2.96
C LYS A 106 -33.44 7.70 -2.45
N THR A 107 -32.46 7.19 -1.70
CA THR A 107 -32.54 5.88 -1.02
C THR A 107 -32.41 6.05 0.50
N GLU A 108 -32.91 5.08 1.27
CA GLU A 108 -32.79 5.07 2.74
C GLU A 108 -31.34 5.03 3.24
N LYS A 109 -30.44 4.45 2.42
CA LYS A 109 -29.00 4.36 2.73
C LYS A 109 -28.17 5.50 2.11
N ASN A 110 -28.81 6.54 1.59
CA ASN A 110 -28.16 7.69 0.91
C ASN A 110 -27.22 7.29 -0.23
N GLU A 111 -27.51 6.20 -0.94
CA GLU A 111 -26.71 5.73 -2.07
C GLU A 111 -26.67 6.71 -3.25
N ASP A 112 -27.64 7.62 -3.36
CA ASP A 112 -27.64 8.72 -4.33
C ASP A 112 -26.61 9.82 -4.04
N LEU A 113 -26.07 9.86 -2.82
CA LEU A 113 -24.95 10.72 -2.43
C LEU A 113 -23.61 9.99 -2.50
N HIS A 114 -23.63 8.69 -2.82
CA HIS A 114 -22.42 7.92 -3.06
C HIS A 114 -22.01 8.02 -4.52
N VAL A 115 -20.71 8.16 -4.75
CA VAL A 115 -20.14 7.91 -6.08
C VAL A 115 -19.99 6.40 -6.32
N GLU A 116 -20.24 5.97 -7.55
CA GLU A 116 -20.17 4.56 -7.95
C GLU A 116 -18.75 4.01 -7.79
N GLN A 117 -17.77 4.83 -8.18
CA GLN A 117 -16.35 4.51 -8.14
C GLN A 117 -15.68 5.10 -6.91
N LEU A 118 -14.64 4.43 -6.42
CA LEU A 118 -13.90 4.88 -5.24
C LEU A 118 -12.96 6.02 -5.63
N VAL A 119 -13.23 7.23 -5.13
CA VAL A 119 -12.45 8.45 -5.43
C VAL A 119 -11.36 8.65 -4.38
N HIS A 120 -10.24 9.21 -4.80
CA HIS A 120 -9.15 9.63 -3.92
C HIS A 120 -9.06 11.16 -3.93
N PHE A 121 -9.55 11.78 -2.85
CA PHE A 121 -9.58 13.22 -2.65
C PHE A 121 -8.24 13.69 -2.11
N ASN A 122 -7.68 14.76 -2.66
CA ASN A 122 -6.50 15.41 -2.06
C ASN A 122 -6.92 16.47 -1.01
N PRO A 123 -6.02 16.88 -0.10
CA PRO A 123 -6.31 17.89 0.92
C PRO A 123 -6.84 19.21 0.35
N GLU A 124 -6.36 19.64 -0.81
CA GLU A 124 -6.80 20.89 -1.45
C GLU A 124 -8.24 20.80 -1.97
N GLU A 125 -8.64 19.66 -2.52
CA GLU A 125 -10.01 19.35 -2.93
C GLU A 125 -10.93 19.26 -1.72
N GLU A 126 -10.49 18.61 -0.64
CA GLU A 126 -11.25 18.53 0.62
C GLU A 126 -11.46 19.92 1.24
N LYS A 127 -10.42 20.75 1.23
CA LYS A 127 -10.52 22.14 1.67
C LYS A 127 -11.47 22.94 0.77
N ALA A 128 -11.36 22.81 -0.55
CA ALA A 128 -12.25 23.50 -1.49
C ALA A 128 -13.72 23.08 -1.29
N ILE A 129 -13.98 21.79 -1.01
CA ILE A 129 -15.32 21.31 -0.64
C ILE A 129 -15.79 21.96 0.67
N ALA A 130 -14.94 22.01 1.70
CA ALA A 130 -15.29 22.61 2.98
C ALA A 130 -15.57 24.11 2.87
N ASP A 131 -14.74 24.85 2.14
CA ASP A 131 -14.90 26.27 1.86
C ASP A 131 -16.21 26.53 1.08
N LEU A 132 -16.52 25.68 0.09
CA LEU A 132 -17.79 25.75 -0.64
C LEU A 132 -18.98 25.49 0.30
N VAL A 133 -18.92 24.48 1.18
CA VAL A 133 -19.99 24.24 2.16
C VAL A 133 -20.22 25.48 3.03
N ALA A 134 -19.16 26.15 3.50
CA ALA A 134 -19.29 27.36 4.29
C ALA A 134 -19.94 28.51 3.49
N GLN A 135 -19.57 28.69 2.22
CA GLN A 135 -20.19 29.67 1.31
C GLN A 135 -21.67 29.39 1.07
N LEU A 136 -22.05 28.12 0.87
CA LEU A 136 -23.44 27.72 0.65
C LEU A 136 -24.31 27.96 1.90
N VAL A 137 -23.76 27.71 3.08
CA VAL A 137 -24.43 27.99 4.36
C VAL A 137 -24.64 29.49 4.55
N ALA A 138 -23.62 30.30 4.26
CA ALA A 138 -23.68 31.76 4.46
C ALA A 138 -24.60 32.48 3.44
N SER A 139 -24.55 32.04 2.18
CA SER A 139 -25.34 32.68 1.10
C SER A 139 -26.76 32.13 1.00
N ALA A 140 -26.99 30.88 1.44
CA ALA A 140 -28.22 30.13 1.19
C ALA A 140 -28.60 29.99 -0.30
N ILE A 141 -27.61 30.16 -1.19
CA ILE A 141 -27.76 30.05 -2.65
C ILE A 141 -27.17 28.73 -3.11
N ALA A 142 -27.76 28.12 -4.14
CA ALA A 142 -27.24 26.89 -4.74
C ALA A 142 -25.85 27.09 -5.37
N PRO A 143 -24.98 26.06 -5.40
CA PRO A 143 -23.66 26.17 -6.01
C PRO A 143 -23.79 26.44 -7.52
N SER A 144 -23.03 27.40 -8.01
CA SER A 144 -22.90 27.68 -9.45
C SER A 144 -22.01 26.64 -10.15
N GLU A 145 -22.00 26.62 -11.48
CA GLU A 145 -21.10 25.73 -12.23
C GLU A 145 -19.62 26.02 -11.97
N GLU A 146 -19.26 27.28 -11.68
CA GLU A 146 -17.89 27.65 -11.32
C GLU A 146 -17.52 27.17 -9.90
N ASP A 147 -18.44 27.27 -8.95
CA ASP A 147 -18.24 26.77 -7.57
C ASP A 147 -17.95 25.26 -7.56
N LEU A 148 -18.57 24.53 -8.49
CA LEU A 148 -18.43 23.08 -8.60
C LEU A 148 -17.10 22.62 -9.24
N LYS A 149 -16.27 23.53 -9.75
CA LYS A 149 -14.92 23.19 -10.28
C LYS A 149 -13.95 22.94 -9.13
N LEU A 150 -14.16 21.84 -8.41
CA LEU A 150 -13.44 21.48 -7.19
C LEU A 150 -12.17 20.66 -7.45
N LEU A 151 -12.11 19.93 -8.57
CA LEU A 151 -10.95 19.12 -8.93
C LEU A 151 -9.68 19.96 -9.10
N ARG A 152 -8.55 19.44 -8.62
CA ARG A 152 -7.24 20.10 -8.70
C ARG A 152 -6.23 19.20 -9.40
N LYS A 153 -5.47 19.79 -10.33
CA LYS A 153 -4.35 19.11 -11.01
C LYS A 153 -3.10 19.10 -10.16
N GLN A 154 -2.80 20.24 -9.55
CA GLN A 154 -1.70 20.39 -8.61
C GLN A 154 -2.24 20.19 -7.19
N HIS A 155 -1.58 19.33 -6.42
CA HIS A 155 -1.97 19.01 -5.05
C HIS A 155 -0.74 18.57 -4.27
N THR A 156 -0.82 18.62 -2.94
CA THR A 156 0.27 18.17 -2.07
C THR A 156 0.06 16.76 -1.51
N ALA A 157 -1.02 16.06 -1.94
CA ALA A 157 -1.27 14.67 -1.53
C ALA A 157 -0.16 13.71 -2.00
N VAL A 158 0.71 13.35 -1.06
CA VAL A 158 1.89 12.51 -1.29
C VAL A 158 1.51 11.10 -1.72
N ASP A 159 0.47 10.54 -1.14
CA ASP A 159 0.02 9.20 -1.46
C ASP A 159 -0.61 9.09 -2.86
N ILE A 160 -1.30 10.14 -3.33
CA ILE A 160 -1.73 10.27 -4.72
C ILE A 160 -0.53 10.47 -5.64
N ALA A 161 0.44 11.31 -5.28
CA ALA A 161 1.66 11.54 -6.05
C ALA A 161 2.50 10.25 -6.22
N MET A 162 2.57 9.43 -5.16
CA MET A 162 3.28 8.15 -5.17
C MET A 162 2.52 7.07 -5.93
N PHE A 163 1.24 6.86 -5.63
CA PHE A 163 0.51 5.66 -6.06
C PHE A 163 -0.52 5.91 -7.16
N GLY A 164 -0.64 7.15 -7.60
CA GLY A 164 -1.49 7.60 -8.69
C GLY A 164 -2.96 7.75 -8.27
N ARG A 165 -3.71 8.39 -9.18
CA ARG A 165 -5.16 8.55 -9.10
C ARG A 165 -5.76 8.46 -10.49
N MET A 166 -6.87 7.74 -10.59
CA MET A 166 -7.66 7.60 -11.81
C MET A 166 -9.10 8.04 -11.54
N LEU A 167 -9.59 8.97 -12.36
CA LEU A 167 -10.94 9.51 -12.40
C LEU A 167 -11.47 9.29 -13.81
N ALA A 168 -12.36 8.31 -13.99
CA ALA A 168 -12.85 7.93 -15.32
C ALA A 168 -13.64 9.05 -16.00
N SER A 169 -14.44 9.80 -15.23
CA SER A 169 -15.25 10.92 -15.72
C SER A 169 -14.44 12.18 -16.02
N SER A 170 -13.26 12.32 -15.40
CA SER A 170 -12.43 13.53 -15.50
C SER A 170 -10.94 13.19 -15.70
N PRO A 171 -10.54 12.53 -16.81
CA PRO A 171 -9.18 12.02 -16.99
C PRO A 171 -8.08 13.07 -16.93
N ALA A 172 -8.41 14.34 -17.22
CA ALA A 172 -7.48 15.47 -17.15
C ALA A 172 -6.92 15.74 -15.74
N PHE A 173 -7.52 15.15 -14.69
CA PHE A 173 -7.11 15.28 -13.29
C PHE A 173 -6.51 13.97 -12.74
N ASN A 174 -6.21 13.01 -13.61
CA ASN A 174 -5.47 11.82 -13.25
C ASN A 174 -4.03 12.16 -12.87
N THR A 175 -3.50 11.43 -11.90
CA THR A 175 -2.11 11.55 -11.46
C THR A 175 -1.42 10.24 -11.77
N GLU A 176 -0.33 10.29 -12.54
CA GLU A 176 0.50 9.11 -12.80
C GLU A 176 1.29 8.74 -11.55
N ALA A 177 1.39 7.45 -11.24
CA ALA A 177 2.08 6.96 -10.05
C ALA A 177 3.60 7.06 -10.21
N ALA A 178 4.26 7.83 -9.34
CA ALA A 178 5.72 7.89 -9.32
C ALA A 178 6.39 6.66 -8.69
N VAL A 179 5.64 5.88 -7.91
CA VAL A 179 6.13 4.70 -7.18
C VAL A 179 5.45 3.43 -7.69
N GLN A 180 6.25 2.58 -8.33
CA GLN A 180 5.86 1.26 -8.79
C GLN A 180 6.14 0.24 -7.67
N VAL A 181 5.10 -0.50 -7.25
CA VAL A 181 5.19 -1.48 -6.16
C VAL A 181 4.81 -2.85 -6.70
N ALA A 182 5.75 -3.79 -6.68
CA ALA A 182 5.48 -5.17 -7.06
C ALA A 182 4.62 -5.91 -6.02
N HIS A 183 4.05 -7.04 -6.40
CA HIS A 183 3.54 -7.99 -5.43
C HIS A 183 4.72 -8.61 -4.67
N ALA A 184 4.63 -8.71 -3.35
CA ALA A 184 5.64 -9.44 -2.59
C ALA A 184 5.36 -10.94 -2.69
N ILE A 185 6.40 -11.75 -2.91
CA ILE A 185 6.30 -13.21 -3.07
C ILE A 185 7.35 -13.92 -2.23
N THR A 186 7.06 -15.14 -1.76
CA THR A 186 8.08 -15.92 -1.03
C THR A 186 9.24 -16.34 -1.94
N VAL A 187 10.48 -16.24 -1.43
CA VAL A 187 11.72 -16.61 -2.15
C VAL A 187 11.96 -18.12 -2.22
N HIS A 188 11.24 -18.89 -1.42
CA HIS A 188 11.15 -20.36 -1.44
C HIS A 188 9.72 -20.85 -1.72
N LYS A 189 9.57 -22.14 -2.03
CA LYS A 189 8.25 -22.80 -2.09
C LYS A 189 7.56 -22.64 -0.73
N ALA A 190 6.29 -22.28 -0.76
CA ALA A 190 5.47 -22.13 0.43
C ALA A 190 4.08 -22.71 0.14
N ALA A 191 3.61 -23.59 1.04
CA ALA A 191 2.26 -24.12 1.00
C ALA A 191 1.38 -23.26 1.91
N VAL A 192 0.08 -23.24 1.60
CA VAL A 192 -0.92 -22.81 2.56
C VAL A 192 -1.20 -24.01 3.45
N GLU A 193 -1.04 -23.83 4.75
CA GLU A 193 -1.41 -24.79 5.78
C GLU A 193 -2.79 -24.42 6.33
N ASP A 194 -3.57 -25.43 6.73
CA ASP A 194 -4.92 -25.25 7.23
C ASP A 194 -4.92 -25.42 8.76
N ASP A 195 -5.39 -24.40 9.48
CA ASP A 195 -5.56 -24.40 10.93
C ASP A 195 -7.01 -24.72 11.29
N TYR A 196 -7.24 -25.88 11.91
CA TYR A 196 -8.55 -26.28 12.43
C TYR A 196 -8.71 -25.77 13.86
N PHE A 197 -9.64 -24.85 14.06
CA PHE A 197 -9.91 -24.27 15.38
C PHE A 197 -11.34 -24.51 15.82
N ILE A 198 -11.53 -24.51 17.14
CA ILE A 198 -12.84 -24.63 17.75
C ILE A 198 -13.14 -23.39 18.61
N ALA A 199 -14.42 -23.04 18.72
CA ALA A 199 -14.90 -22.18 19.79
C ALA A 199 -15.71 -23.03 20.77
N VAL A 200 -15.39 -22.93 22.05
CA VAL A 200 -16.07 -23.64 23.13
C VAL A 200 -17.10 -22.70 23.75
N ASP A 201 -18.24 -23.25 24.18
CA ASP A 201 -19.23 -22.53 24.96
C ASP A 201 -18.93 -22.73 26.46
N ASP A 202 -18.51 -21.65 27.12
CA ASP A 202 -18.12 -21.66 28.53
C ASP A 202 -19.28 -22.01 29.48
N LEU A 203 -20.55 -21.85 29.06
CA LEU A 203 -21.73 -22.19 29.87
C LEU A 203 -22.26 -23.60 29.60
N ASN A 204 -21.70 -24.32 28.63
CA ASN A 204 -22.10 -25.71 28.37
C ASN A 204 -21.54 -26.62 29.48
N ASN A 205 -22.45 -27.19 30.28
CA ASN A 205 -22.11 -28.07 31.40
C ASN A 205 -21.67 -29.49 30.96
N GLY A 206 -21.76 -29.82 29.67
CA GLY A 206 -21.29 -31.07 29.10
C GLY A 206 -22.13 -32.29 29.44
N GLU A 207 -23.38 -32.11 29.87
CA GLU A 207 -24.28 -33.22 30.23
C GLU A 207 -24.77 -34.02 29.03
N THR A 208 -24.82 -33.41 27.84
CA THR A 208 -25.22 -34.07 26.58
C THR A 208 -24.07 -34.16 25.59
N ASP A 209 -23.28 -33.11 25.44
CA ASP A 209 -22.05 -33.10 24.63
C ASP A 209 -21.09 -32.01 25.12
N ARG A 210 -19.80 -32.35 25.26
CA ARG A 210 -18.70 -31.40 25.53
C ARG A 210 -18.08 -30.85 24.24
N GLY A 211 -18.66 -31.20 23.09
CA GLY A 211 -18.18 -30.85 21.76
C GLY A 211 -18.04 -29.35 21.50
N ALA A 212 -17.31 -29.04 20.44
CA ALA A 212 -17.10 -27.67 19.97
C ALA A 212 -18.44 -27.00 19.62
N ALA A 213 -18.70 -25.81 20.16
CA ALA A 213 -19.85 -25.00 19.76
C ALA A 213 -19.70 -24.46 18.32
N HIS A 214 -18.46 -24.32 17.86
CA HIS A 214 -18.12 -24.00 16.48
C HIS A 214 -16.82 -24.68 16.07
N ILE A 215 -16.74 -25.17 14.83
CA ILE A 215 -15.51 -25.64 14.20
C ILE A 215 -15.29 -24.78 12.96
N GLY A 216 -14.09 -24.22 12.84
CA GLY A 216 -13.67 -23.41 11.70
C GLY A 216 -12.32 -23.86 11.15
N GLU A 217 -12.04 -23.43 9.92
CA GLU A 217 -10.76 -23.66 9.24
C GLU A 217 -10.19 -22.30 8.80
N ALA A 218 -8.89 -22.09 9.01
CA ALA A 218 -8.20 -20.89 8.59
C ALA A 218 -6.86 -21.23 7.90
N GLY A 219 -6.72 -20.82 6.64
CA GLY A 219 -5.44 -20.95 5.95
C GLY A 219 -4.39 -19.97 6.50
N PHE A 220 -3.15 -20.42 6.66
CA PHE A 220 -2.00 -19.60 7.03
C PHE A 220 -0.73 -20.04 6.29
N GLY A 221 0.34 -19.27 6.41
CA GLY A 221 1.66 -19.67 5.94
C GLY A 221 2.77 -18.76 6.47
N ALA A 222 4.01 -19.19 6.30
CA ALA A 222 5.20 -18.47 6.75
C ALA A 222 6.24 -18.40 5.63
N GLY A 223 7.15 -17.41 5.70
CA GLY A 223 8.29 -17.40 4.80
C GLY A 223 8.99 -16.05 4.66
N VAL A 224 10.06 -16.07 3.87
CA VAL A 224 10.81 -14.88 3.48
C VAL A 224 10.24 -14.33 2.19
N PHE A 225 9.72 -13.11 2.22
CA PHE A 225 9.12 -12.43 1.09
C PHE A 225 10.10 -11.46 0.45
N TYR A 226 10.20 -11.51 -0.87
CA TYR A 226 10.86 -10.51 -1.68
C TYR A 226 9.86 -9.47 -2.18
N LEU A 227 10.18 -8.20 -1.95
CA LEU A 227 9.44 -7.05 -2.43
C LEU A 227 10.37 -6.15 -3.26
N TYR A 228 9.86 -5.72 -4.42
CA TYR A 228 10.53 -4.78 -5.31
C TYR A 228 9.72 -3.49 -5.41
N ILE A 229 10.40 -2.35 -5.30
CA ILE A 229 9.83 -1.02 -5.47
C ILE A 229 10.75 -0.22 -6.41
N CYS A 230 10.16 0.48 -7.36
CA CYS A 230 10.86 1.44 -8.21
C CYS A 230 10.23 2.82 -8.05
N ILE A 231 11.04 3.81 -7.77
CA ILE A 231 10.63 5.19 -7.54
C ILE A 231 11.23 6.05 -8.65
N ASN A 232 10.38 6.75 -9.40
CA ASN A 232 10.80 7.80 -10.34
C ASN A 232 10.79 9.14 -9.59
N ARG A 233 11.98 9.64 -9.21
CA ARG A 233 12.13 10.86 -8.40
C ARG A 233 11.67 12.09 -9.15
N ASP A 234 12.00 12.21 -10.43
CA ASP A 234 11.62 13.36 -11.25
C ASP A 234 10.10 13.48 -11.35
N LEU A 235 9.42 12.34 -11.57
CA LEU A 235 7.96 12.31 -11.60
C LEU A 235 7.36 12.58 -10.23
N LEU A 236 7.97 12.09 -9.14
CA LEU A 236 7.49 12.39 -7.79
C LEU A 236 7.60 13.89 -7.48
N LEU A 237 8.73 14.51 -7.80
CA LEU A 237 8.96 15.95 -7.64
C LEU A 237 7.95 16.75 -8.47
N GLN A 238 7.73 16.36 -9.72
CA GLN A 238 6.72 16.99 -10.60
C GLN A 238 5.31 16.85 -10.02
N ASN A 239 4.93 15.67 -9.54
CA ASN A 239 3.62 15.42 -8.93
C ASN A 239 3.40 16.23 -7.65
N LEU A 240 4.47 16.56 -6.92
CA LEU A 240 4.45 17.40 -5.71
C LEU A 240 4.67 18.89 -6.02
N GLY A 241 4.54 19.31 -7.28
CA GLY A 241 4.63 20.72 -7.66
C GLY A 241 6.03 21.33 -7.52
N GLY A 242 7.08 20.51 -7.51
CA GLY A 242 8.46 20.97 -7.35
C GLY A 242 8.94 21.11 -5.91
N ASP A 243 8.14 20.68 -4.93
CA ASP A 243 8.53 20.73 -3.51
C ASP A 243 9.52 19.61 -3.16
N ALA A 244 10.81 19.94 -3.20
CA ALA A 244 11.89 19.02 -2.87
C ALA A 244 11.90 18.61 -1.39
N ALA A 245 11.47 19.49 -0.48
CA ALA A 245 11.45 19.19 0.95
C ALA A 245 10.35 18.16 1.27
N LEU A 246 9.15 18.36 0.70
CA LEU A 246 8.06 17.41 0.82
C LEU A 246 8.41 16.08 0.14
N MET A 247 9.10 16.10 -1.01
CA MET A 247 9.59 14.88 -1.66
C MET A 247 10.54 14.10 -0.74
N GLN A 248 11.50 14.76 -0.08
CA GLN A 248 12.42 14.08 0.84
C GLN A 248 11.68 13.48 2.05
N GLN A 249 10.75 14.22 2.64
CA GLN A 249 9.89 13.71 3.72
C GLN A 249 9.07 12.50 3.27
N ALA A 250 8.52 12.56 2.06
CA ALA A 250 7.75 11.49 1.45
C ALA A 250 8.59 10.22 1.24
N LEU A 251 9.81 10.35 0.70
CA LEU A 251 10.72 9.21 0.51
C LEU A 251 11.13 8.58 1.85
N ASN A 252 11.41 9.40 2.87
CA ASN A 252 11.71 8.92 4.21
C ASN A 252 10.52 8.22 4.88
N ALA A 253 9.31 8.76 4.74
CA ALA A 253 8.08 8.15 5.23
C ALA A 253 7.82 6.79 4.54
N LEU A 254 8.01 6.75 3.22
CA LEU A 254 7.88 5.52 2.43
C LEU A 254 8.89 4.46 2.89
N LEU A 255 10.18 4.81 3.02
CA LEU A 255 11.21 3.87 3.46
C LEU A 255 10.91 3.30 4.85
N ASN A 256 10.51 4.15 5.80
CA ASN A 256 10.11 3.69 7.13
C ASN A 256 8.89 2.76 7.05
N ALA A 257 7.88 3.11 6.28
CA ALA A 257 6.68 2.29 6.14
C ALA A 257 7.00 0.93 5.48
N VAL A 258 7.76 0.90 4.39
CA VAL A 258 8.05 -0.36 3.67
C VAL A 258 8.96 -1.32 4.44
N THR A 259 9.78 -0.79 5.36
CA THR A 259 10.70 -1.61 6.17
C THR A 259 10.15 -2.01 7.53
N LYS A 260 9.16 -1.28 8.08
CA LYS A 260 8.66 -1.49 9.45
C LYS A 260 7.17 -1.82 9.55
N VAL A 261 6.39 -1.62 8.50
CA VAL A 261 4.92 -1.82 8.53
C VAL A 261 4.50 -3.05 7.74
N SER A 262 3.83 -3.95 8.43
CA SER A 262 3.24 -5.17 7.88
C SER A 262 1.74 -5.01 7.60
N PRO A 263 1.15 -5.73 6.62
CA PRO A 263 -0.29 -5.79 6.45
C PRO A 263 -1.04 -6.26 7.71
N THR A 264 -2.23 -5.72 7.95
CA THR A 264 -3.04 -5.97 9.17
C THR A 264 -3.97 -7.19 9.06
N GLY A 265 -3.94 -7.92 7.93
CA GLY A 265 -4.79 -9.09 7.71
C GLY A 265 -4.55 -10.16 8.77
N LYS A 266 -5.62 -10.52 9.52
CA LYS A 266 -5.60 -11.51 10.62
C LYS A 266 -4.48 -11.27 11.65
N GLN A 267 -3.96 -10.05 11.75
CA GLN A 267 -2.80 -9.74 12.59
C GLN A 267 -3.06 -10.02 14.07
N ASN A 268 -4.27 -9.78 14.58
CA ASN A 268 -4.63 -10.08 15.97
C ASN A 268 -4.61 -11.58 16.29
N SER A 269 -4.82 -12.45 15.30
CA SER A 269 -4.81 -13.90 15.48
C SER A 269 -3.40 -14.50 15.37
N PHE A 270 -2.50 -13.86 14.61
CA PHE A 270 -1.19 -14.42 14.27
C PHE A 270 0.03 -13.61 14.76
N ALA A 271 -0.17 -12.43 15.37
CA ALA A 271 0.90 -11.53 15.83
C ALA A 271 2.00 -11.28 14.77
N SER A 272 1.60 -11.08 13.51
CA SER A 272 2.47 -11.19 12.33
C SER A 272 3.32 -9.95 11.97
N ARG A 273 3.61 -9.07 12.93
CA ARG A 273 4.39 -7.84 12.66
C ARG A 273 5.88 -8.20 12.53
N ALA A 274 6.52 -7.71 11.47
CA ALA A 274 7.93 -7.97 11.20
C ALA A 274 8.61 -6.78 10.53
N TYR A 275 9.91 -6.63 10.77
CA TYR A 275 10.77 -5.66 10.09
C TYR A 275 11.50 -6.33 8.92
N ALA A 276 11.89 -5.53 7.93
CA ALA A 276 12.75 -5.99 6.84
C ALA A 276 14.10 -6.49 7.39
N GLY A 277 14.48 -7.71 7.01
CA GLY A 277 15.76 -8.31 7.40
C GLY A 277 16.91 -7.90 6.46
N PHE A 278 16.57 -7.46 5.25
CA PHE A 278 17.55 -6.97 4.29
C PHE A 278 16.91 -5.93 3.36
N VAL A 279 17.66 -4.88 3.05
CA VAL A 279 17.31 -3.88 2.04
C VAL A 279 18.55 -3.57 1.22
N LEU A 280 18.41 -3.67 -0.10
CA LEU A 280 19.35 -3.13 -1.07
C LEU A 280 18.66 -1.98 -1.82
N ALA A 281 19.28 -0.82 -1.80
CA ALA A 281 18.87 0.33 -2.59
C ALA A 281 19.89 0.56 -3.72
N GLU A 282 19.40 0.72 -4.95
CA GLU A 282 20.19 1.08 -6.12
C GLU A 282 19.66 2.41 -6.69
N LYS A 283 20.55 3.34 -7.08
CA LYS A 283 20.18 4.58 -7.76
C LYS A 283 20.86 4.70 -9.12
N GLY A 284 20.14 5.24 -10.10
CA GLY A 284 20.69 5.53 -11.42
C GLY A 284 19.67 6.10 -12.41
N ASP A 285 20.14 6.44 -13.60
CA ASP A 285 19.32 6.92 -14.72
C ASP A 285 18.96 5.82 -15.73
N GLN A 286 19.58 4.64 -15.59
CA GLN A 286 19.34 3.48 -16.45
C GLN A 286 17.93 2.92 -16.25
N GLN A 287 17.48 2.07 -17.18
CA GLN A 287 16.19 1.39 -17.08
C GLN A 287 16.12 0.55 -15.78
N PRO A 288 15.16 0.81 -14.88
CA PRO A 288 14.99 0.02 -13.66
C PRO A 288 14.66 -1.45 -13.96
N ARG A 289 15.15 -2.36 -13.12
CA ARG A 289 15.00 -3.81 -13.26
C ARG A 289 14.72 -4.45 -11.90
N THR A 290 13.81 -5.40 -11.89
CA THR A 290 13.61 -6.25 -10.71
C THR A 290 14.64 -7.38 -10.66
N LEU A 291 15.11 -7.69 -9.46
CA LEU A 291 15.93 -8.87 -9.19
C LEU A 291 15.08 -10.11 -8.85
N ALA A 292 13.77 -10.10 -9.12
CA ALA A 292 12.88 -11.26 -8.91
C ALA A 292 13.38 -12.54 -9.60
N GLN A 293 14.16 -12.41 -10.68
CA GLN A 293 14.79 -13.53 -11.39
C GLN A 293 15.73 -14.37 -10.50
N ALA A 294 16.25 -13.79 -9.41
CA ALA A 294 17.01 -14.53 -8.40
C ALA A 294 16.21 -15.69 -7.79
N PHE A 295 14.88 -15.60 -7.78
CA PHE A 295 13.98 -16.53 -7.10
C PHE A 295 13.15 -17.40 -8.05
N LEU A 296 13.44 -17.38 -9.37
CA LEU A 296 12.84 -18.33 -10.32
C LEU A 296 13.14 -19.75 -9.87
N LYS A 297 14.42 -20.06 -9.61
CA LYS A 297 14.76 -21.28 -8.88
C LYS A 297 14.42 -21.05 -7.40
N PRO A 298 13.55 -21.88 -6.78
CA PRO A 298 13.18 -21.68 -5.38
C PRO A 298 14.41 -21.81 -4.49
N VAL A 299 14.57 -20.90 -3.52
CA VAL A 299 15.61 -21.02 -2.50
C VAL A 299 15.32 -22.27 -1.67
N THR A 300 16.21 -23.24 -1.69
CA THR A 300 16.09 -24.50 -0.93
C THR A 300 17.14 -24.55 0.18
N ALA A 301 16.88 -25.34 1.24
CA ALA A 301 17.94 -25.79 2.11
C ALA A 301 18.94 -26.59 1.26
N GLY A 302 20.21 -26.17 1.26
CA GLY A 302 21.22 -26.70 0.35
C GLY A 302 21.34 -28.22 0.47
N LYS A 303 21.28 -28.92 -0.68
CA LYS A 303 21.66 -30.35 -0.78
C LYS A 303 23.17 -30.56 -0.97
N ASN A 304 23.96 -29.49 -0.98
CA ASN A 304 25.40 -29.59 -1.23
C ASN A 304 26.13 -29.97 0.06
N GLN A 305 26.33 -31.28 0.23
CA GLN A 305 27.40 -31.83 1.07
C GLN A 305 28.73 -31.26 0.56
N GLY A 306 29.31 -30.27 1.24
CA GLY A 306 30.70 -29.89 0.96
C GLY A 306 31.15 -28.47 1.27
N MET A 307 30.27 -27.47 1.36
CA MET A 307 30.68 -26.13 1.80
C MET A 307 29.66 -25.51 2.76
N GLU A 308 30.13 -25.38 4.00
CA GLU A 308 29.68 -24.51 5.09
C GLU A 308 28.18 -24.42 5.44
N LYS A 309 27.84 -25.16 6.52
CA LYS A 309 26.86 -24.85 7.58
C LYS A 309 25.52 -24.25 7.17
N ASN A 310 24.49 -25.08 7.08
CA ASN A 310 23.15 -24.84 7.65
C ASN A 310 22.65 -23.38 7.73
N GLN A 311 22.80 -22.58 6.66
CA GLN A 311 22.48 -21.15 6.70
C GLN A 311 20.96 -20.95 6.74
N GLY A 312 20.49 -19.83 7.31
CA GLY A 312 19.08 -19.45 7.27
C GLY A 312 18.57 -19.27 5.84
N VAL A 313 17.25 -19.39 5.65
CA VAL A 313 16.61 -19.13 4.34
C VAL A 313 16.86 -17.68 3.89
N LEU A 314 16.91 -16.73 4.82
CA LEU A 314 17.17 -15.32 4.54
C LEU A 314 18.57 -15.09 3.97
N ILE A 315 19.62 -15.65 4.59
CA ILE A 315 21.01 -15.55 4.10
C ILE A 315 21.13 -16.06 2.66
N ARG A 316 20.61 -17.27 2.38
CA ARG A 316 20.61 -17.82 1.01
C ARG A 316 19.84 -16.95 0.00
N ALA A 317 18.78 -16.27 0.46
CA ALA A 317 18.03 -15.36 -0.41
C ALA A 317 18.84 -14.09 -0.71
N ILE A 318 19.59 -13.57 0.26
CA ILE A 318 20.51 -12.44 0.09
C ILE A 318 21.63 -12.82 -0.89
N ASP A 319 22.21 -14.01 -0.75
CA ASP A 319 23.25 -14.50 -1.66
C ASP A 319 22.73 -14.63 -3.10
N ALA A 320 21.58 -15.27 -3.29
CA ALA A 320 20.97 -15.42 -4.60
C ALA A 320 20.63 -14.06 -5.26
N LEU A 321 20.17 -13.10 -4.46
CA LEU A 321 19.88 -11.73 -4.92
C LEU A 321 21.17 -11.02 -5.34
N THR A 322 22.22 -11.10 -4.52
CA THR A 322 23.52 -10.46 -4.75
C THR A 322 24.22 -11.07 -5.96
N GLU A 323 24.23 -12.39 -6.09
CA GLU A 323 24.73 -13.11 -7.25
C GLU A 323 24.01 -12.67 -8.52
N ARG A 324 22.66 -12.58 -8.47
CA ARG A 324 21.87 -12.12 -9.62
C ARG A 324 22.23 -10.69 -10.01
N ARG A 325 22.36 -9.77 -9.04
CA ARG A 325 22.79 -8.38 -9.29
C ARG A 325 24.15 -8.33 -9.96
N ASN A 326 25.13 -9.05 -9.40
CA ASN A 326 26.50 -9.07 -9.92
C ASN A 326 26.57 -9.66 -11.34
N ASN A 327 25.76 -10.69 -11.63
CA ASN A 327 25.64 -11.25 -12.96
C ASN A 327 25.05 -10.25 -13.97
N PHE A 328 24.03 -9.46 -13.57
CA PHE A 328 23.55 -8.36 -14.42
C PHE A 328 24.65 -7.34 -14.69
N ASN A 329 25.36 -6.90 -13.64
CA ASN A 329 26.43 -5.91 -13.79
C ASN A 329 27.57 -6.40 -14.69
N LYS A 330 27.92 -7.70 -14.59
CA LYS A 330 28.96 -8.31 -15.43
C LYS A 330 28.58 -8.37 -16.91
N ILE A 331 27.30 -8.53 -17.24
CA ILE A 331 26.83 -8.71 -18.61
C ILE A 331 26.43 -7.39 -19.27
N TYR A 332 25.75 -6.52 -18.54
CA TYR A 332 25.20 -5.26 -19.07
C TYR A 332 26.03 -4.03 -18.70
N GLY A 333 27.12 -4.19 -17.94
CA GLY A 333 27.84 -3.10 -17.30
C GLY A 333 27.12 -2.63 -16.04
N ASP A 334 27.59 -1.54 -15.43
CA ASP A 334 27.02 -1.01 -14.20
C ASP A 334 25.53 -0.67 -14.39
N CYS A 335 24.66 -1.46 -13.77
CA CYS A 335 23.21 -1.32 -13.88
C CYS A 335 22.64 -0.28 -12.90
N ALA A 336 23.49 0.32 -12.09
CA ALA A 336 23.20 1.38 -11.14
C ALA A 336 24.47 2.20 -10.88
N ASP A 337 24.32 3.51 -10.66
CA ASP A 337 25.44 4.42 -10.43
C ASP A 337 25.98 4.30 -9.00
N ALA A 338 25.10 4.02 -8.04
CA ALA A 338 25.47 3.78 -6.67
C ALA A 338 24.51 2.79 -6.00
N THR A 339 24.99 2.13 -4.96
CA THR A 339 24.21 1.16 -4.19
C THR A 339 24.54 1.25 -2.70
N VAL A 340 23.55 1.05 -1.85
CA VAL A 340 23.71 0.92 -0.39
C VAL A 340 22.81 -0.20 0.10
N GLN A 341 23.20 -0.87 1.19
CA GLN A 341 22.42 -1.96 1.75
C GLN A 341 22.59 -2.05 3.27
N PHE A 342 21.61 -2.67 3.93
CA PHE A 342 21.79 -3.21 5.28
C PHE A 342 21.40 -4.67 5.33
N ASN A 343 22.05 -5.42 6.21
CA ASN A 343 21.81 -6.84 6.44
C ASN A 343 21.69 -7.11 7.95
N VAL A 344 20.49 -7.47 8.40
CA VAL A 344 20.20 -7.73 9.82
C VAL A 344 20.85 -9.04 10.28
N GLU A 345 21.03 -10.03 9.41
CA GLU A 345 21.66 -11.32 9.77
C GLU A 345 23.15 -11.15 10.09
N GLU A 346 23.82 -10.21 9.44
CA GLU A 346 25.24 -9.91 9.66
C GLU A 346 25.48 -8.70 10.57
N GLY A 347 24.43 -7.93 10.89
CA GLY A 347 24.54 -6.68 11.63
C GLY A 347 25.31 -5.58 10.89
N THR A 348 25.24 -5.55 9.55
CA THR A 348 25.99 -4.61 8.70
C THR A 348 25.09 -3.58 8.02
N GLY A 349 25.65 -2.40 7.72
CA GLY A 349 24.93 -1.25 7.17
C GLY A 349 24.01 -0.57 8.18
N ARG A 350 23.43 0.58 7.81
CA ARG A 350 22.49 1.32 8.67
C ARG A 350 21.24 1.74 7.93
N PHE A 351 20.11 1.75 8.65
CA PHE A 351 18.86 2.29 8.12
C PHE A 351 18.98 3.76 7.69
N SER A 352 19.73 4.56 8.45
CA SER A 352 19.98 5.98 8.13
C SER A 352 20.73 6.16 6.81
N GLU A 353 21.67 5.27 6.48
CA GLU A 353 22.41 5.33 5.21
C GLU A 353 21.48 5.13 4.01
N ILE A 354 20.50 4.21 4.11
CA ILE A 354 19.47 4.05 3.07
C ILE A 354 18.58 5.30 2.98
N ALA A 355 18.18 5.86 4.13
CA ALA A 355 17.33 7.05 4.20
C ALA A 355 17.99 8.27 3.53
N ASP A 356 19.25 8.52 3.87
CA ASP A 356 20.04 9.60 3.27
C ASP A 356 20.24 9.36 1.77
N PHE A 357 20.55 8.12 1.39
CA PHE A 357 20.78 7.74 -0.01
C PHE A 357 19.57 7.92 -0.93
N ILE A 358 18.35 7.69 -0.44
CA ILE A 358 17.13 7.89 -1.23
C ILE A 358 16.68 9.36 -1.24
N ALA A 359 17.05 10.14 -0.21
CA ALA A 359 16.69 11.54 -0.11
C ALA A 359 17.59 12.45 -0.96
N GLU A 360 18.86 12.07 -1.13
CA GLU A 360 19.87 12.71 -2.00
C GLU A 360 19.59 12.48 -3.50
#